data_AF-A0A7X8SA03-F1
#
_entry.id   AF-A0A7X8SA03-F1
#
_cell.length_a   1.000
_cell.length_b   1.000
_cell.length_c   1.000
_cell.angle_alpha   90.00
_cell.angle_beta   90.00
_cell.angle_gamma   90.00
#
_symmetry.space_group_name_H-M   'P 1'
#
loop_
_entity.id
_entity.type
_entity.pdbx_description
1 polymer ?
#
loop_
_entity_poly.entity_id
_entity_poly.type
_entity_poly.pdbx_seq_one_letter_code
_entity_poly.pdbx_strand_id
1 'polypeptide(L)'
;MSLCQRKHRERAYAAGTASDGNDGRYRSCHGGGDPVQPGDRSPGRCLSSLSQGRAPVHGAADPATGRPVEPETLFNVFSVTKAVTATALHIQDERGLVDYDEPVAIYWPDFAANGKQGATVRHVLTHRAGVPQMPVDVTAEMMCDWAAMASAIAALPRCRLWPRPARRRIISR
;
A
#
# COMPACT_ATOMS: atom_id res chain seq x y z
N MET A 1 -37.65 7.20 -12.44
CA MET A 1 -37.25 8.50 -11.85
C MET A 1 -35.82 8.34 -11.32
N SER A 2 -34.83 8.19 -12.20
CA SER A 2 -33.95 9.26 -12.71
C SER A 2 -33.49 10.25 -11.64
N LEU A 3 -32.25 10.08 -11.17
CA LEU A 3 -31.25 11.14 -10.94
C LEU A 3 -29.89 10.49 -10.61
N CYS A 4 -29.34 9.78 -11.61
CA CYS A 4 -27.92 9.55 -11.74
C CYS A 4 -27.31 10.83 -12.35
N GLN A 5 -26.84 11.74 -11.51
CA GLN A 5 -26.14 12.95 -11.95
C GLN A 5 -24.77 13.06 -11.29
N ARG A 6 -23.79 12.49 -11.99
CA ARG A 6 -22.52 13.14 -12.38
C ARG A 6 -22.05 14.28 -11.48
N LYS A 7 -21.01 14.00 -10.70
CA LYS A 7 -19.96 14.98 -10.37
C LYS A 7 -18.60 14.42 -10.81
N HIS A 8 -18.31 14.53 -12.11
CA HIS A 8 -16.92 14.56 -12.55
C HIS A 8 -16.29 15.83 -11.95
N ARG A 9 -15.26 15.66 -11.13
CA ARG A 9 -14.33 16.73 -10.77
C ARG A 9 -12.92 16.21 -10.95
N GLU A 10 -12.32 16.62 -12.06
CA GLU A 10 -10.89 16.49 -12.34
C GLU A 10 -10.11 17.12 -11.18
N ARG A 11 -9.18 16.36 -10.58
CA ARG A 11 -8.14 16.89 -9.70
C ARG A 11 -6.80 16.64 -10.35
N ALA A 12 -6.24 17.69 -10.96
CA ALA A 12 -4.84 17.72 -11.34
C ALA A 12 -3.97 17.69 -10.08
N TYR A 13 -3.07 16.71 -9.99
CA TYR A 13 -1.99 16.70 -9.01
C TYR A 13 -0.75 17.30 -9.68
N ALA A 14 -0.30 18.46 -9.21
CA ALA A 14 0.96 19.06 -9.66
C ALA A 14 2.14 18.33 -9.00
N ALA A 15 3.05 17.80 -9.83
CA ALA A 15 4.31 17.23 -9.38
C ALA A 15 5.27 18.37 -9.01
N GLY A 16 5.55 18.54 -7.72
CA GLY A 16 6.60 19.44 -7.23
C GLY A 16 7.95 18.74 -7.28
N THR A 17 8.89 19.32 -8.02
CA THR A 17 10.30 18.91 -8.04
C THR A 17 11.00 19.46 -6.78
N ALA A 18 11.48 18.58 -5.91
CA ALA A 18 12.38 18.96 -4.82
C ALA A 18 13.81 18.56 -5.21
N SER A 19 14.63 19.58 -5.41
CA SER A 19 16.08 19.50 -5.67
C SER A 19 16.87 19.45 -4.36
N ASP A 20 17.85 18.55 -4.36
CA ASP A 20 19.15 18.54 -3.68
C ASP A 20 19.30 18.56 -2.16
N GLY A 21 20.22 17.68 -1.72
CA GLY A 21 21.03 17.89 -0.52
C GLY A 21 21.29 16.65 0.32
N ASN A 22 22.01 15.63 -0.19
CA ASN A 22 22.74 14.72 0.70
C ASN A 22 23.97 14.11 0.02
N ASP A 23 25.15 14.60 0.40
CA ASP A 23 26.49 14.23 -0.07
C ASP A 23 26.99 12.88 0.49
N GLY A 24 26.13 11.88 0.53
CA GLY A 24 26.54 10.50 0.78
C GLY A 24 27.01 9.89 -0.53
N ARG A 25 28.33 9.70 -0.70
CA ARG A 25 28.97 9.07 -1.87
C ARG A 25 28.34 7.71 -2.22
N TYR A 26 27.20 7.70 -2.89
CA TYR A 26 26.76 6.60 -3.73
C TYR A 26 27.58 6.72 -5.00
N ARG A 27 28.47 5.74 -5.21
CA ARG A 27 29.11 5.55 -6.51
C ARG A 27 27.99 5.51 -7.53
N SER A 28 27.92 6.49 -8.43
CA SER A 28 26.96 6.46 -9.53
C SER A 28 27.22 5.19 -10.32
N CYS A 29 26.29 4.25 -10.30
CA CYS A 29 26.26 3.14 -11.25
C CYS A 29 25.83 3.73 -12.61
N HIS A 30 26.69 4.54 -13.20
CA HIS A 30 26.57 4.98 -14.59
C HIS A 30 27.14 3.86 -15.46
N GLY A 31 26.29 2.88 -15.74
CA GLY A 31 26.61 1.75 -16.59
C GLY A 31 25.53 0.70 -16.40
N GLY A 32 24.95 0.23 -17.50
CA GLY A 32 24.04 -0.91 -17.49
C GLY A 32 24.65 -2.03 -16.66
N GLY A 33 23.83 -2.66 -15.83
CA GLY A 33 24.35 -3.43 -14.71
C GLY A 33 25.40 -4.46 -15.13
N ASP A 34 26.60 -4.36 -14.56
CA ASP A 34 27.66 -5.35 -14.71
C ASP A 34 27.07 -6.77 -14.51
N PRO A 35 27.32 -7.70 -15.45
CA PRO A 35 26.84 -9.06 -15.32
C PRO A 35 27.32 -9.68 -14.00
N VAL A 36 26.45 -10.47 -13.39
CA VAL A 36 26.73 -11.23 -12.17
C VAL A 36 28.04 -11.99 -12.36
N GLN A 37 29.04 -11.67 -11.53
CA GLN A 37 30.34 -12.34 -11.58
C GLN A 37 30.18 -13.78 -11.13
N PRO A 38 30.85 -14.76 -11.76
CA PRO A 38 30.84 -16.15 -11.30
C PRO A 38 31.25 -16.24 -9.83
N GLY A 39 30.33 -16.71 -8.97
CA GLY A 39 30.56 -16.85 -7.53
C GLY A 39 30.04 -15.72 -6.64
N ASP A 40 29.41 -14.67 -7.18
CA ASP A 40 28.74 -13.65 -6.37
C ASP A 40 27.53 -14.24 -5.64
N ARG A 41 27.58 -14.24 -4.30
CA ARG A 41 26.50 -14.69 -3.41
C ARG A 41 25.75 -13.54 -2.74
N SER A 42 26.01 -12.31 -3.17
CA SER A 42 25.34 -11.13 -2.62
C SER A 42 23.84 -11.19 -2.91
N PRO A 43 22.97 -10.79 -1.96
CA PRO A 43 21.54 -10.71 -2.20
C PRO A 43 21.24 -9.83 -3.41
N GLY A 44 20.50 -10.37 -4.37
CA GLY A 44 20.12 -9.70 -5.60
C GLY A 44 19.27 -8.45 -5.37
N ARG A 45 19.41 -7.47 -6.26
CA ARG A 45 18.64 -6.22 -6.25
C ARG A 45 18.25 -5.83 -7.67
N CYS A 46 17.06 -5.25 -7.80
CA CYS A 46 16.58 -4.63 -9.04
C CYS A 46 16.19 -3.19 -8.71
N LEU A 47 16.73 -2.23 -9.48
CA LEU A 47 16.47 -0.80 -9.33
C LEU A 47 15.93 -0.28 -10.65
N SER A 48 14.71 0.26 -10.64
CA SER A 48 14.09 0.86 -11.82
C SER A 48 13.85 2.35 -11.60
N SER A 49 14.05 3.15 -12.66
CA SER A 49 13.64 4.56 -12.71
C SER A 49 12.74 4.78 -13.93
N LEU A 50 11.71 5.61 -13.77
CA LEU A 50 10.70 5.85 -14.82
C LEU A 50 11.28 6.49 -16.09
N SER A 51 12.49 7.07 -16.04
CA SER A 51 13.16 7.69 -17.18
C SER A 51 13.98 6.71 -18.03
N GLN A 52 14.23 5.49 -17.54
CA GLN A 52 15.09 4.52 -18.19
C GLN A 52 14.24 3.28 -18.48
N GLY A 53 13.83 3.08 -19.73
CA GLY A 53 12.91 2.01 -20.17
C GLY A 53 13.40 0.57 -19.95
N ARG A 54 14.47 0.35 -19.20
CA ARG A 54 14.91 -0.96 -18.72
C ARG A 54 15.69 -0.81 -17.41
N ALA A 55 15.30 -1.57 -16.39
CA ALA A 55 15.93 -1.56 -15.08
C ALA A 55 17.23 -2.39 -15.09
N PRO A 56 18.38 -1.84 -14.64
CA PRO A 56 19.56 -2.67 -14.39
C PRO A 56 19.27 -3.68 -13.26
N VAL A 57 19.65 -4.94 -13.48
CA VAL A 57 19.55 -6.05 -12.51
C VAL A 57 20.93 -6.53 -12.11
N HIS A 58 21.10 -6.89 -10.84
CA HIS A 58 22.37 -7.39 -10.31
C HIS A 58 22.20 -8.39 -9.16
N GLY A 59 23.23 -9.21 -8.96
CA GLY A 59 23.37 -10.16 -7.85
C GLY A 59 22.64 -11.48 -8.06
N ALA A 60 22.59 -12.30 -7.01
CA ALA A 60 21.97 -13.61 -7.04
C ALA A 60 20.50 -13.57 -6.57
N ALA A 61 19.60 -14.13 -7.37
CA ALA A 61 18.21 -14.40 -6.99
C ALA A 61 18.11 -15.55 -5.99
N ASP A 62 19.08 -16.48 -6.01
CA ASP A 62 19.24 -17.52 -4.99
C ASP A 62 20.73 -17.64 -4.62
N PRO A 63 21.15 -17.14 -3.44
CA PRO A 63 22.53 -17.22 -2.98
C PRO A 63 23.06 -18.65 -2.76
N ALA A 64 22.18 -19.63 -2.53
CA ALA A 64 22.59 -21.01 -2.28
C ALA A 64 22.97 -21.73 -3.59
N THR A 65 22.22 -21.46 -4.66
CA THR A 65 22.48 -22.04 -5.99
C THR A 65 23.32 -21.12 -6.89
N GLY A 66 23.49 -19.86 -6.51
CA GLY A 66 24.17 -18.85 -7.32
C GLY A 66 23.34 -18.38 -8.53
N ARG A 67 22.04 -18.69 -8.57
CA ARG A 67 21.16 -18.31 -9.67
C ARG A 67 21.11 -16.78 -9.81
N PRO A 68 21.39 -16.19 -10.98
CA PRO A 68 21.40 -14.74 -11.15
C PRO A 68 20.00 -14.14 -11.11
N VAL A 69 19.92 -12.84 -10.81
CA VAL A 69 18.71 -12.04 -11.04
C VAL A 69 18.58 -11.74 -12.53
N GLU A 70 17.39 -12.02 -13.05
CA GLU A 70 16.95 -11.67 -14.41
C GLU A 70 15.91 -10.52 -14.35
N PRO A 71 15.68 -9.76 -15.44
CA PRO A 71 14.68 -8.70 -15.47
C PRO A 71 13.27 -9.13 -15.04
N GLU A 72 12.92 -10.40 -15.26
CA GLU A 72 11.64 -11.02 -14.93
C GLU A 72 11.61 -11.64 -13.52
N THR A 73 12.72 -11.55 -12.77
CA THR A 73 12.80 -12.10 -11.40
C THR A 73 11.84 -11.37 -10.48
N LEU A 74 10.92 -12.14 -9.88
CA LEU A 74 9.98 -11.63 -8.89
C LEU A 74 10.63 -11.54 -7.51
N PHE A 75 10.44 -10.39 -6.86
CA PHE A 75 10.84 -10.16 -5.47
C PHE A 75 9.61 -9.94 -4.59
N ASN A 76 9.64 -10.43 -3.36
CA ASN A 76 8.67 -10.02 -2.36
C ASN A 76 8.95 -8.56 -1.97
N VAL A 77 8.03 -7.66 -2.32
CA VAL A 77 8.15 -6.21 -2.06
C VAL A 77 7.50 -5.76 -0.75
N PHE A 78 7.00 -6.70 0.06
CA PHE A 78 6.41 -6.45 1.37
C PHE A 78 5.40 -5.29 1.38
N SER A 79 5.64 -4.26 2.20
CA SER A 79 4.69 -3.15 2.38
C SER A 79 4.53 -2.26 1.15
N VAL A 80 5.37 -2.37 0.12
CA VAL A 80 5.17 -1.65 -1.16
C VAL A 80 3.82 -2.03 -1.78
N THR A 81 3.33 -3.25 -1.54
CA THR A 81 2.00 -3.70 -1.98
C THR A 81 0.87 -2.76 -1.52
N LYS A 82 1.02 -2.04 -0.39
CA LYS A 82 0.01 -1.07 0.10
C LYS A 82 -0.25 0.06 -0.89
N ALA A 83 0.77 0.51 -1.63
CA ALA A 83 0.60 1.56 -2.64
C ALA A 83 -0.29 1.07 -3.81
N VAL A 84 -0.10 -0.20 -4.23
CA VAL A 84 -0.93 -0.85 -5.25
C VAL A 84 -2.38 -1.00 -4.75
N THR A 85 -2.57 -1.49 -3.52
CA THR A 85 -3.91 -1.61 -2.91
C THR A 85 -4.60 -0.25 -2.75
N ALA A 86 -3.88 0.79 -2.32
CA ALA A 86 -4.43 2.14 -2.22
C ALA A 86 -4.84 2.68 -3.60
N THR A 87 -4.03 2.44 -4.64
CA THR A 87 -4.35 2.84 -6.02
C THR A 87 -5.63 2.16 -6.51
N ALA A 88 -5.79 0.86 -6.24
CA ALA A 88 -7.03 0.16 -6.58
C ALA A 88 -8.24 0.81 -5.88
N LEU A 89 -8.12 1.18 -4.61
CA LEU A 89 -9.19 1.89 -3.90
C LEU A 89 -9.46 3.30 -4.49
N HIS A 90 -8.44 4.01 -4.95
CA HIS A 90 -8.59 5.30 -5.64
C HIS A 90 -9.38 5.16 -6.95
N ILE A 91 -9.15 4.10 -7.71
CA ILE A 91 -9.94 3.80 -8.92
C ILE A 91 -11.41 3.54 -8.56
N GLN A 92 -11.68 2.88 -7.44
CA GLN A 92 -13.06 2.60 -7.00
C GLN A 92 -13.79 3.86 -6.51
N ASP A 93 -13.08 4.80 -5.89
CA ASP A 93 -13.60 6.13 -5.52
C ASP A 93 -13.93 6.97 -6.76
N GLU A 94 -13.04 6.98 -7.76
CA GLU A 94 -13.29 7.67 -9.04
C GLU A 94 -14.53 7.12 -9.75
N ARG A 95 -14.78 5.81 -9.63
CA ARG A 95 -15.99 5.14 -10.16
C ARG A 95 -17.25 5.40 -9.33
N GLY A 96 -17.14 6.08 -8.19
CA GLY A 96 -18.26 6.34 -7.27
C GLY A 96 -18.74 5.10 -6.51
N LEU A 97 -17.92 4.05 -6.42
CA LEU A 97 -18.26 2.80 -5.73
C LEU A 97 -17.85 2.82 -4.25
N VAL A 98 -16.89 3.67 -3.89
CA VAL A 98 -16.42 3.90 -2.52
C VAL A 98 -16.30 5.42 -2.31
N ASP A 99 -16.52 5.90 -1.09
CA ASP A 99 -16.27 7.30 -0.70
C ASP A 99 -15.34 7.31 0.52
N TYR A 100 -14.29 8.13 0.47
CA TYR A 100 -13.33 8.27 1.56
C TYR A 100 -13.93 8.70 2.89
N ASP A 101 -14.94 9.56 2.85
CA ASP A 101 -15.52 10.18 4.02
C ASP A 101 -16.70 9.37 4.59
N GLU A 102 -17.12 8.31 3.89
CA GLU A 102 -18.11 7.36 4.38
C GLU A 102 -17.53 6.36 5.39
N PRO A 103 -18.32 5.95 6.42
CA PRO A 103 -17.94 4.89 7.33
C PRO A 103 -17.65 3.58 6.60
N VAL A 104 -16.59 2.87 7.02
CA VAL A 104 -16.27 1.53 6.50
C VAL A 104 -17.46 0.58 6.66
N ALA A 105 -18.26 0.77 7.70
CA ALA A 105 -19.46 0.01 8.01
C ALA A 105 -20.52 0.01 6.90
N ILE A 106 -20.50 0.98 5.98
CA ILE A 106 -21.40 0.97 4.81
C ILE A 106 -21.04 -0.14 3.83
N TYR A 107 -19.74 -0.42 3.68
CA TYR A 107 -19.22 -1.46 2.77
C TYR A 107 -18.98 -2.79 3.49
N TRP A 108 -18.70 -2.74 4.80
CA TRP A 108 -18.41 -3.89 5.64
C TRP A 108 -19.08 -3.73 7.01
N PRO A 109 -20.37 -4.12 7.14
CA PRO A 109 -21.18 -3.86 8.34
C PRO A 109 -20.57 -4.38 9.64
N ASP A 110 -19.99 -5.59 9.63
CA ASP A 110 -19.40 -6.21 10.83
C ASP A 110 -18.25 -5.39 11.42
N PHE A 111 -17.57 -4.58 10.60
CA PHE A 111 -16.52 -3.70 11.06
C PHE A 111 -17.02 -2.65 12.07
N ALA A 112 -18.32 -2.35 12.11
CA ALA A 112 -18.89 -1.39 13.07
C ALA A 112 -18.75 -1.82 14.54
N ALA A 113 -18.50 -3.11 14.79
CA ALA A 113 -18.41 -3.67 16.13
C ALA A 113 -17.35 -2.98 17.02
N ASN A 114 -17.54 -3.06 18.34
CA ASN A 114 -16.54 -2.71 19.35
C ASN A 114 -15.95 -1.29 19.22
N GLY A 115 -16.81 -0.31 18.90
CA GLY A 115 -16.47 1.11 18.90
C GLY A 115 -15.85 1.63 17.62
N LYS A 116 -15.90 0.86 16.52
CA LYS A 116 -15.30 1.19 15.22
C LYS A 116 -16.28 1.80 14.21
N GLN A 117 -17.57 1.94 14.54
CA GLN A 117 -18.63 2.44 13.66
C GLN A 117 -18.40 3.84 13.04
N GLY A 118 -17.52 4.65 13.64
CA GLY A 118 -17.18 5.99 13.12
C GLY A 118 -15.92 6.04 12.25
N ALA A 119 -15.22 4.92 12.07
CA ALA A 119 -14.04 4.87 11.21
C ALA A 119 -14.47 4.92 9.75
N THR A 120 -13.83 5.81 8.98
CA THR A 120 -14.12 6.01 7.56
C THR A 120 -13.06 5.34 6.71
N VAL A 121 -13.32 5.21 5.41
CA VAL A 121 -12.34 4.67 4.46
C VAL A 121 -11.04 5.48 4.48
N ARG A 122 -11.10 6.81 4.59
CA ARG A 122 -9.93 7.69 4.78
C ARG A 122 -9.13 7.34 6.02
N HIS A 123 -9.81 7.00 7.12
CA HIS A 123 -9.14 6.58 8.34
C HIS A 123 -8.40 5.26 8.13
N VAL A 124 -8.93 4.31 7.38
CA VAL A 124 -8.20 3.08 7.04
C VAL A 124 -6.95 3.39 6.22
N LEU A 125 -7.08 4.16 5.14
CA LEU A 125 -5.97 4.54 4.25
C LEU A 125 -4.82 5.29 4.95
N THR A 126 -5.15 6.05 5.99
CA THR A 126 -4.18 6.88 6.73
C THR A 126 -3.73 6.23 8.03
N HIS A 127 -4.02 4.95 8.24
CA HIS A 127 -3.71 4.21 9.46
C HIS A 127 -4.37 4.78 10.73
N ARG A 128 -5.50 5.48 10.58
CA ARG A 128 -6.26 6.15 11.65
C ARG A 128 -7.56 5.47 12.08
N ALA A 129 -7.83 4.24 11.64
CA ALA A 129 -9.04 3.50 12.00
C ALA A 129 -9.08 3.04 13.47
N GLY A 130 -7.95 3.09 14.18
CA GLY A 130 -7.86 2.66 15.58
C GLY A 130 -7.83 1.15 15.77
N VAL A 131 -7.31 0.41 14.78
CA VAL A 131 -7.06 -1.04 14.85
C VAL A 131 -5.61 -1.33 14.47
N PRO A 132 -4.61 -0.87 15.25
CA PRO A 132 -3.21 -1.11 14.93
C PRO A 132 -2.75 -2.55 15.20
N GLN A 133 -3.51 -3.32 16.00
CA GLN A 133 -3.13 -4.65 16.41
C GLN A 133 -3.60 -5.74 15.43
N MET A 134 -2.84 -6.83 15.36
CA MET A 134 -3.31 -8.09 14.78
C MET A 134 -4.21 -8.82 15.78
N PRO A 135 -5.13 -9.69 15.30
CA PRO A 135 -5.76 -10.67 16.17
C PRO A 135 -4.72 -11.49 16.94
N VAL A 136 -5.09 -11.97 18.12
CA VAL A 136 -4.25 -12.89 18.89
C VAL A 136 -4.17 -14.23 18.15
N ASP A 137 -3.06 -14.95 18.36
CA ASP A 137 -2.86 -16.33 17.87
C ASP A 137 -2.95 -16.51 16.34
N VAL A 138 -2.69 -15.46 15.57
CA VAL A 138 -2.67 -15.53 14.10
C VAL A 138 -1.52 -16.42 13.64
N THR A 139 -1.85 -17.49 12.90
CA THR A 139 -0.89 -18.35 12.20
C THR A 139 -0.68 -17.89 10.76
N ALA A 140 0.35 -18.41 10.09
CA ALA A 140 0.61 -18.13 8.68
C ALA A 140 -0.56 -18.59 7.78
N GLU A 141 -1.15 -19.75 8.09
CA GLU A 141 -2.31 -20.29 7.38
C GLU A 141 -3.52 -19.38 7.57
N MET A 142 -3.76 -18.90 8.80
CA MET A 142 -4.84 -17.96 9.07
C MET A 142 -4.66 -16.66 8.28
N MET A 143 -3.44 -16.12 8.16
CA MET A 143 -3.19 -14.91 7.34
C MET A 143 -3.59 -15.10 5.87
N CYS A 144 -3.59 -16.34 5.36
CA CYS A 144 -4.00 -16.69 4.01
C CYS A 144 -5.51 -16.96 3.88
N ASP A 145 -6.24 -17.08 4.99
CA ASP A 145 -7.70 -17.20 5.00
C ASP A 145 -8.35 -15.81 5.15
N TRP A 146 -8.85 -15.30 4.03
CA TRP A 146 -9.52 -14.00 3.96
C TRP A 146 -10.71 -13.88 4.91
N ALA A 147 -11.58 -14.89 4.96
CA ALA A 147 -12.81 -14.82 5.73
C ALA A 147 -12.52 -14.87 7.23
N ALA A 148 -11.58 -15.72 7.65
CA ALA A 148 -11.13 -15.80 9.03
C ALA A 148 -10.48 -14.50 9.49
N MET A 149 -9.56 -13.93 8.68
CA MET A 149 -8.88 -12.69 9.02
C MET A 149 -9.81 -11.49 9.06
N ALA A 150 -10.71 -11.34 8.08
CA ALA A 150 -11.69 -10.28 8.08
C ALA A 150 -12.56 -10.36 9.35
N SER A 151 -13.13 -11.53 9.64
CA SER A 151 -13.97 -11.73 10.84
C SER A 151 -13.21 -11.40 12.12
N ALA A 152 -11.96 -11.85 12.25
CA ALA A 152 -11.13 -11.57 13.41
C ALA A 152 -10.82 -10.07 13.57
N ILE A 153 -10.51 -9.36 12.47
CA ILE A 153 -10.29 -7.91 12.48
C ILE A 153 -11.57 -7.14 12.84
N ALA A 154 -12.73 -7.56 12.32
CA ALA A 154 -14.02 -6.98 12.67
C ALA A 154 -14.33 -7.14 14.17
N ALA A 155 -13.93 -8.26 14.78
CA ALA A 155 -14.10 -8.50 16.21
C ALA A 155 -13.14 -7.68 17.09
N LEU A 156 -12.04 -7.12 16.57
CA LEU A 156 -11.09 -6.35 17.38
C LEU A 156 -11.74 -5.09 18.00
N PRO A 157 -11.44 -4.78 19.27
CA PRO A 157 -11.85 -3.52 19.85
C PRO A 157 -11.07 -2.36 19.23
N ARG A 158 -11.73 -1.21 19.08
CA ARG A 158 -11.01 0.03 18.77
C ARG A 158 -10.02 0.33 19.89
N CYS A 159 -8.76 0.51 19.53
CA CYS A 159 -7.70 0.90 20.47
C CYS A 159 -8.04 2.25 21.12
N ARG A 160 -8.10 2.28 22.46
CA ARG A 160 -8.42 3.48 23.23
C ARG A 160 -7.34 4.56 23.11
N LEU A 161 -6.09 4.15 22.93
CA LEU A 161 -4.95 5.06 22.73
C LEU A 161 -5.03 5.75 21.36
N TRP A 162 -5.86 5.25 20.44
CA TRP A 162 -6.05 5.89 19.16
C TRP A 162 -7.02 7.07 19.27
N PRO A 163 -6.63 8.28 18.82
CA PRO A 163 -7.52 9.43 18.81
C PRO A 163 -8.83 9.09 18.11
N ARG A 164 -9.95 9.60 18.63
CA ARG A 164 -11.21 9.45 17.92
C ARG A 164 -11.08 10.10 16.55
N PRO A 165 -11.50 9.42 15.48
CA PRO A 165 -11.55 10.06 14.18
C PRO A 165 -12.43 11.30 14.27
N ALA A 166 -11.86 12.48 14.02
CA ALA A 166 -12.61 13.71 14.05
C ALA A 166 -13.61 13.68 12.89
N ARG A 167 -14.91 13.83 13.18
CA ARG A 167 -15.90 14.03 12.13
C ARG A 167 -15.62 15.39 11.51
N ARG A 168 -14.93 15.43 10.37
CA ARG A 168 -14.81 16.68 9.61
C ARG A 168 -16.20 16.99 9.10
N ARG A 169 -16.82 18.07 9.60
CA ARG A 169 -18.04 18.60 8.97
C ARG A 169 -17.65 18.95 7.54
N ILE A 170 -18.32 18.32 6.58
CA ILE A 170 -18.24 18.74 5.19
C ILE A 170 -18.75 20.18 5.17
N ILE A 171 -17.84 21.14 4.97
CA ILE A 171 -18.24 22.48 4.54
C ILE A 171 -18.64 22.27 3.09
N SER A 172 -19.93 22.10 2.86
CA SER A 172 -20.51 22.17 1.52
C SER A 172 -20.09 23.52 0.93
N ARG A 173 -19.21 23.50 -0.07
CA ARG A 173 -19.03 24.63 -0.98
C ARG A 173 -20.10 24.59 -2.05
#